data_AF-A0AAE3SJ31-F1
#
_entry.id   AF-A0AAE3SJ31-F1
#
_cell.length_a   1.000
_cell.length_b   1.000
_cell.length_c   1.000
_cell.angle_alpha   90.00
_cell.angle_beta   90.00
_cell.angle_gamma   90.00
#
_symmetry.space_group_name_H-M   'P 1'
#
loop_
_entity.id
_entity.type
_entity.pdbx_description
1 polymer ?
#
loop_
_entity_poly.entity_id
_entity_poly.type
_entity_poly.pdbx_seq_one_letter_code
_entity_poly.pdbx_strand_id
1 'polypeptide(L)' 'MIKVLLLSVVLVAVVFVLMAISILIKKNGKFPNLHIGSNKEMRKRGISCATSQHREAQKDSIKIKPLHLEGEGDSQTLSC' A
#
# COMPACT_ATOMS: atom_id res chain seq x y z
N MET A 1 -31.18 28.89 15.61
CA MET A 1 -30.35 27.71 15.92
C MET A 1 -30.64 26.53 14.97
N ILE A 2 -31.83 25.93 14.99
CA ILE A 2 -32.16 24.77 14.12
C ILE A 2 -31.91 25.02 12.61
N LYS A 3 -32.27 26.21 12.10
CA LYS A 3 -32.06 26.55 10.68
C LYS A 3 -30.60 26.47 10.23
N VAL A 4 -29.67 26.85 11.12
CA VAL A 4 -28.22 26.83 10.85
C VAL A 4 -27.70 25.39 10.88
N LEU A 5 -28.17 24.57 11.82
CA LEU A 5 -27.83 23.14 11.87
C LEU A 5 -28.34 22.39 10.64
N LEU A 6 -29.56 22.68 10.19
CA LEU A 6 -30.11 22.02 9.00
C LEU A 6 -29.32 22.41 7.74
N LEU A 7 -28.90 23.68 7.64
CA LEU A 7 -28.02 24.15 6.56
C LEU A 7 -26.64 23.47 6.58
N SER A 8 -26.02 23.31 7.75
CA SER A 8 -24.70 22.69 7.84
C SER A 8 -24.72 21.21 7.48
N VAL A 9 -25.73 20.46 7.94
CA VAL A 9 -25.89 19.04 7.63
C VAL A 9 -26.11 18.83 6.13
N VAL A 10 -26.93 19.66 5.49
CA VAL A 10 -27.17 19.60 4.04
C VAL A 10 -25.89 19.89 3.26
N LEU A 11 -25.12 20.91 3.66
CA LEU A 11 -23.84 21.24 3.02
C LEU A 11 -22.86 20.06 3.07
N VAL A 12 -22.69 19.47 4.26
CA VAL A 12 -21.80 18.32 4.47
C VAL A 12 -22.28 17.11 3.65
N ALA A 13 -23.59 16.85 3.64
CA ALA A 13 -24.16 15.75 2.86
C ALA A 13 -23.86 15.90 1.36
N VAL A 14 -23.96 17.11 0.79
CA VAL A 14 -23.63 17.36 -0.62
C VAL A 14 -22.15 17.05 -0.90
N VAL A 15 -21.23 17.44 -0.01
CA VAL A 15 -19.79 17.14 -0.17
C VAL A 15 -19.53 15.63 -0.21
N PHE A 16 -20.14 14.86 0.70
CA PHE A 16 -20.00 13.40 0.71
C PHE A 16 -20.59 12.73 -0.53
N VAL A 17 -21.73 13.23 -1.03
CA VAL A 17 -22.34 12.73 -2.28
C VAL A 17 -21.41 12.98 -3.47
N LEU A 18 -20.87 14.20 -3.61
CA LEU A 18 -19.92 14.52 -4.69
C LEU A 18 -18.64 13.68 -4.59
N MET A 19 -18.15 13.43 -3.38
CA MET A 19 -17.00 12.56 -3.14
C MET A 19 -17.30 11.10 -3.54
N ALA A 20 -18.47 10.57 -3.18
CA ALA A 20 -18.89 9.22 -3.54
C ALA A 20 -19.01 9.05 -5.06
N ILE A 21 -19.66 10.00 -5.72
CA ILE A 21 -19.79 10.01 -7.19
C ILE A 21 -18.40 10.10 -7.84
N SER A 22 -17.48 10.92 -7.31
CA SER A 22 -16.12 11.03 -7.83
C SER A 22 -15.33 9.71 -7.72
N ILE A 23 -15.56 8.93 -6.66
CA ILE A 23 -14.96 7.60 -6.49
C ILE A 23 -15.53 6.61 -7.52
N LEU A 24 -16.84 6.67 -7.80
CA LEU A 24 -17.51 5.81 -8.78
C LEU A 24 -17.18 6.19 -10.24
N ILE A 25 -17.05 7.49 -10.55
CA ILE A 25 -16.71 8.00 -11.89
C ILE A 25 -15.24 7.78 -12.23
N LYS A 26 -14.35 7.64 -11.24
CA LYS A 26 -12.94 7.31 -11.50
C LYS A 26 -12.89 5.93 -12.17
N LYS A 27 -12.72 5.95 -13.50
CA LYS A 27 -12.80 4.89 -14.54
C LYS A 27 -12.24 3.50 -14.22
N ASN A 28 -11.55 3.34 -13.09
CA ASN A 28 -11.11 2.08 -12.51
C ASN A 28 -11.32 2.15 -10.99
N GLY A 29 -12.56 2.17 -10.50
CA GLY A 29 -12.93 2.12 -9.07
C GLY A 29 -12.44 0.87 -8.32
N LYS A 30 -11.47 0.15 -8.90
CA LYS A 30 -10.62 -0.82 -8.24
C LYS A 30 -9.56 -0.06 -7.47
N PHE A 31 -9.49 -0.34 -6.17
CA PHE A 31 -8.33 -0.01 -5.38
C PHE A 31 -7.09 -0.51 -6.14
N PRO A 32 -6.10 0.36 -6.44
CA PRO A 32 -4.88 -0.08 -7.11
C PRO A 32 -4.31 -1.27 -6.36
N ASN A 33 -3.77 -2.26 -7.07
CA ASN A 33 -3.20 -3.46 -6.45
C ASN A 33 -2.21 -3.03 -5.36
N LEU A 34 -2.63 -3.19 -4.09
CA LEU A 34 -1.80 -2.90 -2.91
C LEU A 34 -0.69 -3.94 -2.74
N HIS A 35 -0.80 -5.05 -3.48
CA HIS A 35 0.27 -6.00 -3.64
C HIS A 35 1.45 -5.36 -4.40
N ILE A 36 2.50 -5.02 -3.66
CA ILE A 36 3.75 -4.48 -4.19
C ILE A 36 4.34 -5.39 -5.29
N GLY A 37 4.22 -6.72 -5.17
CA GLY A 37 4.80 -7.66 -6.14
C GLY A 37 3.96 -7.89 -7.40
N SER A 38 2.63 -7.83 -7.31
CA SER A 38 1.74 -7.98 -8.47
C SER A 38 1.65 -6.70 -9.33
N ASN A 39 2.06 -5.55 -8.82
CA ASN A 39 1.95 -4.27 -9.53
C ASN A 39 3.16 -4.00 -10.45
N LYS A 40 2.95 -4.13 -11.78
CA LYS A 40 3.97 -3.87 -12.81
C LYS A 40 4.56 -2.45 -12.73
N GLU A 41 3.74 -1.47 -12.35
CA GLU A 41 4.17 -0.07 -12.24
C GLU A 41 5.14 0.16 -11.07
N MET A 42 4.96 -0.55 -9.96
CA MET A 42 5.87 -0.46 -8.79
C MET A 42 7.20 -1.13 -9.10
N ARG A 43 7.16 -2.27 -9.81
CA ARG A 43 8.37 -2.96 -10.27
C ARG A 43 9.19 -2.11 -11.25
N LYS A 44 8.54 -1.35 -12.13
CA LYS A 44 9.21 -0.42 -13.05
C LYS A 44 9.93 0.72 -12.32
N ARG A 45 9.45 1.11 -11.13
CA ARG A 45 10.05 2.14 -10.27
C ARG A 45 11.14 1.58 -9.35
N GLY A 46 11.45 0.28 -9.43
CA GLY A 46 12.45 -0.38 -8.58
C GLY A 46 11.99 -0.60 -7.14
N ILE A 47 10.71 -0.44 -6.84
CA ILE A 47 10.18 -0.60 -5.47
C ILE A 47 9.87 -2.08 -5.25
N SER A 48 10.68 -2.74 -4.43
CA SER A 48 10.57 -4.15 -4.08
C SER A 48 9.95 -4.34 -2.70
N CYS A 49 9.41 -5.53 -2.42
CA CYS A 49 8.80 -5.84 -1.12
C CYS A 49 9.80 -5.61 0.04
N ALA A 50 9.30 -5.22 1.21
CA ALA A 50 10.12 -4.98 2.39
C ALA A 50 10.99 -6.22 2.73
N THR A 51 10.45 -7.43 2.59
CA THR A 51 11.18 -8.69 2.80
C THR A 51 12.33 -8.88 1.82
N SER A 52 12.13 -8.55 0.54
CA SER A 52 13.19 -8.62 -0.47
C SER A 52 14.28 -7.58 -0.21
N GLN A 53 13.91 -6.35 0.14
CA GLN A 53 14.90 -5.31 0.50
C GLN A 53 15.70 -5.70 1.74
N HIS A 54 15.05 -6.32 2.73
CA HIS A 54 15.73 -6.82 3.93
C HIS A 54 16.73 -7.93 3.60
N ARG A 55 16.38 -8.87 2.72
CA ARG A 55 17.28 -9.94 2.25
C ARG A 55 18.44 -9.42 1.40
N GLU A 56 18.23 -8.39 0.58
CA GLU A 56 19.29 -7.72 -0.19
C GLU A 56 20.27 -7.01 0.76
N ALA A 57 19.77 -6.23 1.72
CA ALA A 57 20.61 -5.56 2.73
C ALA A 57 21.40 -6.55 3.61
N GLN A 58 20.81 -7.72 3.91
CA GLN A 58 21.52 -8.80 4.61
C GLN A 58 22.63 -9.42 3.75
N LYS A 59 22.42 -9.62 2.45
CA LYS A 59 23.47 -10.16 1.56
C LYS A 59 24.67 -9.22 1.44
N ASP A 60 24.42 -7.92 1.37
CA ASP A 60 25.49 -6.91 1.28
C ASP A 60 26.31 -6.83 2.57
N SER A 61 25.68 -7.06 3.73
CA SER A 61 26.37 -7.08 5.03
C SER A 61 27.04 -8.43 5.35
N ILE A 62 26.55 -9.55 4.81
CA ILE A 62 27.16 -10.89 4.98
C ILE A 62 28.47 -11.03 4.19
N LYS A 63 28.70 -10.23 3.13
CA LYS A 63 29.95 -10.30 2.34
C LYS A 63 31.22 -9.97 3.14
N ILE A 64 31.09 -9.41 4.35
CA ILE A 64 32.21 -9.03 5.23
C ILE A 64 32.42 -10.00 6.41
N LYS A 65 31.59 -11.02 6.62
CA LYS A 65 31.79 -11.99 7.72
C LYS A 65 31.69 -13.45 7.27
N PRO A 66 32.79 -14.23 7.33
CA PRO A 66 32.72 -15.68 7.32
C PRO A 66 32.55 -16.17 8.76
N LEU A 67 31.32 -16.44 9.20
CA LEU A 67 31.05 -17.60 10.05
C LEU A 67 29.53 -17.76 10.22
N HIS A 68 29.07 -18.89 9.71
CA HIS A 68 27.94 -19.70 10.17
C HIS A 68 26.90 -19.00 11.04
N LEU A 69 25.70 -18.79 10.49
CA LEU A 69 24.46 -18.81 11.25
C LEU A 69 23.34 -19.16 10.27
N GLU A 70 23.02 -20.44 10.26
CA GLU A 70 21.72 -20.95 9.84
C GLU A 70 20.70 -20.36 10.82
N GLY A 71 20.07 -19.28 10.40
CA GLY A 71 19.00 -18.61 11.12
C GLY A 71 17.69 -18.89 10.40
N GLU A 72 16.98 -19.89 10.90
CA GLU A 72 15.59 -20.18 10.60
C GLU A 72 14.74 -18.91 10.68
N GLY A 73 14.14 -18.58 9.54
CA GLY A 73 13.17 -17.51 9.36
C GLY A 73 12.10 -18.04 8.44
N ASP A 74 11.39 -19.03 8.95
CA ASP A 74 10.26 -19.73 8.36
C ASP A 74 9.32 -18.79 7.60
N SER A 75 9.07 -19.16 6.34
CA SER A 75 7.72 -19.29 5.79
C SER A 75 6.72 -18.18 6.12
N GLN A 76 6.95 -16.97 5.61
CA GLN A 76 5.87 -16.23 4.95
C GLN A 76 6.26 -15.93 3.52
N THR A 77 6.58 -17.00 2.80
CA THR A 77 6.33 -17.14 1.36
C THR A 77 4.84 -17.13 1.08
N LEU A 78 4.11 -16.06 1.45
CA LEU A 78 2.81 -15.84 0.86
C LEU A 78 2.61 -14.35 0.63
N SER A 79 2.60 -14.03 -0.67
CA SER A 79 2.11 -12.79 -1.24
C SER A 79 3.15 -11.65 -1.28
N CYS A 80 4.02 -11.69 -2.30
CA CYS A 80 4.39 -10.48 -3.04
C CYS A 80 3.50 -10.40 -4.26
#